data_AF-A0A931CZJ5-F1
#
_entry.id   AF-A0A931CZJ5-F1
#
_cell.length_a   1.000
_cell.length_b   1.000
_cell.length_c   1.000
_cell.angle_alpha   90.00
_cell.angle_beta   90.00
_cell.angle_gamma   90.00
#
_symmetry.space_group_name_H-M   'P 1'
#
loop_
_entity.id
_entity.type
_entity.pdbx_description
1 polymer ?
#
loop_
_entity_poly.entity_id
_entity_poly.type
_entity_poly.pdbx_seq_one_letter_code
_entity_poly.pdbx_strand_id
1 'polypeptide(L)' 'MALLLIFLILVTLFNSVVQPLIILTSVLLSLGGAFWGLAVISSPFGIIMTGVGIISLAGVVVNNAIVLIDY' A
#
# COMPACT_ATOMS: atom_id res chain seq x y z
N MET A 1 5.74 31.02 7.78
CA MET A 1 6.06 30.94 6.34
C MET A 1 6.31 29.49 5.87
N ALA A 2 7.15 28.70 6.55
CA ALA A 2 7.45 27.31 6.13
C ALA A 2 6.27 26.32 6.20
N LEU A 3 5.42 26.39 7.23
CA LEU A 3 4.25 25.50 7.35
C LEU A 3 3.22 25.67 6.21
N LEU A 4 3.07 26.90 5.71
CA LEU A 4 2.09 27.22 4.67
C LEU A 4 2.50 26.63 3.31
N LEU A 5 3.82 26.55 3.04
CA LEU A 5 4.40 25.92 1.86
C LEU A 5 4.26 24.39 1.90
N ILE A 6 4.46 23.75 3.06
CA ILE A 6 4.30 22.29 3.20
C ILE A 6 2.84 21.88 2.99
N PHE A 7 1.87 22.67 3.49
CA PHE A 7 0.44 22.45 3.29
C PHE A 7 0.02 22.57 1.81
N LEU A 8 0.52 23.57 1.10
CA LEU A 8 0.25 23.75 -0.34
C LEU A 8 0.86 22.64 -1.20
N ILE A 9 2.09 22.19 -0.88
CA ILE A 9 2.76 21.08 -1.58
C ILE A 9 1.98 19.79 -1.38
N LEU A 10 1.46 19.49 -0.19
CA LEU A 10 0.65 18.30 0.05
C LEU A 10 -0.70 18.33 -0.71
N VAL A 11 -1.33 19.51 -0.81
CA VAL A 11 -2.57 19.70 -1.58
C VAL A 11 -2.34 19.51 -3.08
N THR A 12 -1.19 19.96 -3.60
CA THR A 12 -0.84 19.79 -5.02
C THR A 12 -0.24 18.43 -5.36
N LEU A 13 0.45 17.76 -4.43
CA LEU A 13 1.07 16.44 -4.65
C LEU A 13 0.03 15.34 -4.81
N PHE A 14 -1.13 15.46 -4.15
CA PHE A 14 -2.16 14.43 -4.23
C PHE A 14 -3.16 14.66 -5.35
N ASN A 15 -3.44 15.91 -5.76
CA ASN A 15 -4.37 16.28 -6.86
C ASN A 15 -5.64 15.40 -7.00
N SER A 16 -6.06 14.74 -5.91
CA SER A 16 -7.07 13.70 -5.83
C SER A 16 -7.03 13.08 -4.44
N VAL A 17 -8.13 13.16 -3.72
CA VAL A 17 -8.33 12.46 -2.43
C VAL A 17 -8.57 10.96 -2.66
N VAL A 18 -8.94 10.57 -3.88
CA VAL A 18 -9.36 9.21 -4.22
C VAL A 18 -8.16 8.27 -4.38
N GLN A 19 -7.05 8.77 -4.94
CA GLN A 19 -5.80 8.01 -5.10
C GLN A 19 -5.22 7.47 -3.78
N PRO A 20 -4.97 8.30 -2.75
CA PRO A 20 -4.45 7.81 -1.47
C PRO A 20 -5.44 6.89 -0.74
N LEU A 21 -6.75 7.09 -0.92
CA LEU A 21 -7.79 6.25 -0.31
C LEU A 21 -7.78 4.84 -0.90
N ILE A 22 -7.65 4.71 -2.24
CA ILE A 22 -7.51 3.41 -2.91
C ILE A 22 -6.20 2.71 -2.51
N ILE A 23 -5.08 3.44 -2.47
CA ILE A 23 -3.79 2.90 -2.03
C ILE A 23 -3.88 2.35 -0.59
N LEU A 24 -4.49 3.09 0.33
CA LEU A 24 -4.68 2.65 1.72
C LEU A 24 -5.53 1.39 1.82
N THR A 25 -6.65 1.30 1.07
CA THR A 25 -7.49 0.10 1.05
C THR A 25 -6.78 -1.12 0.41
N SER A 26 -5.97 -0.89 -0.63
CA SER A 26 -5.15 -1.91 -1.31
C SER A 26 -4.11 -2.52 -0.36
N VAL A 27 -3.43 -1.69 0.45
CA VAL A 27 -2.46 -2.17 1.45
C VAL A 27 -3.15 -3.01 2.53
N LEU A 28 -4.30 -2.56 3.03
CA LEU A 28 -5.12 -3.32 3.98
C LEU A 28 -5.52 -4.70 3.43
N LEU A 29 -5.93 -4.75 2.16
CA LEU A 29 -6.30 -6.00 1.49
C LEU A 29 -5.08 -6.92 1.28
N SER A 30 -3.91 -6.36 0.94
CA SER A 30 -2.64 -7.08 0.80
C SER A 30 -2.20 -7.76 2.10
N LEU A 31 -2.31 -7.04 3.22
CA LEU A 31 -2.04 -7.60 4.55
C LEU A 31 -2.98 -8.77 4.86
N GLY A 32 -4.30 -8.59 4.65
CA GLY A 32 -5.28 -9.65 4.84
C GLY A 32 -5.01 -10.88 3.98
N GLY A 33 -4.69 -10.69 2.71
CA GLY A 33 -4.33 -11.77 1.78
C GLY A 33 -3.04 -12.49 2.16
N ALA A 34 -2.04 -11.79 2.70
CA ALA A 34 -0.81 -12.40 3.14
C ALA A 34 -0.98 -13.25 4.42
N PHE A 35 -1.75 -12.76 5.40
CA PHE A 35 -2.09 -13.53 6.59
C PHE A 35 -2.93 -14.77 6.24
N TRP A 36 -3.89 -14.63 5.31
CA TRP A 36 -4.67 -15.76 4.82
C TRP A 36 -3.81 -16.75 4.03
N GLY A 37 -2.89 -16.26 3.19
CA GLY A 37 -1.97 -17.10 2.42
C GLY A 37 -1.04 -17.93 3.31
N LEU A 38 -0.53 -17.34 4.40
CA LEU A 38 0.24 -18.11 5.39
C LEU A 38 -0.62 -19.13 6.13
N ALA A 39 -1.87 -18.79 6.47
CA ALA A 39 -2.78 -19.71 7.13
C ALA A 39 -3.09 -20.94 6.25
N VAL A 40 -3.23 -20.77 4.93
CA VAL A 40 -3.48 -21.86 3.99
C VAL A 40 -2.25 -22.73 3.74
N ILE A 41 -1.06 -22.12 3.68
CA ILE A 41 0.20 -22.84 3.42
C ILE A 41 0.77 -23.51 4.68
N SER A 42 0.23 -23.21 5.87
CA SER A 42 0.70 -23.76 7.16
C SER A 42 2.22 -23.61 7.38
N SER A 43 2.80 -22.56 6.79
CA SER A 43 4.21 -22.21 6.86
C SER A 43 4.51 -21.48 8.17
N PRO A 44 5.66 -21.74 8.84
CA PRO A 44 6.05 -20.99 10.02
C PRO A 44 6.19 -19.49 9.70
N PHE A 45 5.59 -18.65 10.54
CA PHE A 45 5.69 -17.19 10.44
C PHE A 45 7.14 -16.75 10.71
N GLY A 46 7.94 -16.69 9.64
CA GLY A 46 9.30 -16.18 9.67
C GLY A 46 9.28 -14.68 9.43
N ILE A 47 9.62 -13.87 10.44
CA ILE A 47 9.59 -12.40 10.36
C ILE A 47 10.36 -11.88 9.12
N ILE A 48 11.48 -12.50 8.78
CA ILE A 48 12.31 -12.10 7.62
C ILE A 48 11.68 -12.55 6.29
N MET A 49 11.34 -13.83 6.13
CA MET A 49 10.82 -14.37 4.86
C MET A 49 9.40 -13.86 4.57
N THR A 50 8.53 -13.89 5.57
CA THR A 50 7.15 -13.42 5.48
C THR A 50 7.08 -11.89 5.43
N GLY A 51 7.91 -11.19 6.22
CA GLY A 51 7.93 -9.73 6.23
C GLY A 51 8.36 -9.13 4.90
N VAL A 52 9.47 -9.62 4.32
CA VAL A 52 9.91 -9.18 2.98
C VAL A 52 8.86 -9.53 1.92
N GLY A 53 8.22 -10.70 2.02
CA GLY A 53 7.12 -11.10 1.14
C GLY A 53 5.93 -10.15 1.20
N ILE A 54 5.48 -9.77 2.40
CA ILE A 54 4.37 -8.81 2.61
C ILE A 54 4.73 -7.44 2.05
N ILE A 55 5.95 -6.95 2.30
CA ILE A 55 6.41 -5.64 1.81
C ILE A 55 6.47 -5.63 0.28
N SER A 56 7.00 -6.70 -0.33
CA SER A 56 7.04 -6.85 -1.78
C SER A 56 5.65 -6.92 -2.40
N LEU A 57 4.75 -7.70 -1.80
CA LEU A 57 3.36 -7.81 -2.24
C LEU A 57 2.65 -6.45 -2.14
N ALA A 58 2.78 -5.74 -1.02
CA ALA A 58 2.23 -4.40 -0.86
C ALA A 58 2.72 -3.44 -1.95
N GLY A 59 4.01 -3.49 -2.32
CA GLY A 59 4.54 -2.69 -3.44
C GLY A 59 3.87 -2.99 -4.79
N VAL A 60 3.63 -4.27 -5.10
CA VAL A 60 2.96 -4.69 -6.35
C VAL A 60 1.49 -4.25 -6.37
N VAL A 61 0.75 -4.44 -5.27
CA VAL A 61 -0.68 -4.07 -5.20
C VAL A 61 -0.85 -2.54 -5.25
N VAL A 62 0.07 -1.77 -4.67
CA VAL A 62 0.09 -0.30 -4.79
C VAL A 62 0.39 0.12 -6.23
N ASN A 63 1.38 -0.49 -6.88
CA ASN A 63 1.70 -0.18 -8.27
C ASN A 63 0.52 -0.46 -9.20
N ASN A 64 -0.14 -1.61 -9.03
CA ASN A 64 -1.32 -1.98 -9.79
C ASN A 64 -2.49 -1.00 -9.55
N ALA A 65 -2.70 -0.54 -8.31
CA ALA A 65 -3.73 0.45 -7.99
C ALA A 65 -3.47 1.81 -8.65
N ILE A 66 -2.21 2.25 -8.71
CA ILE A 66 -1.84 3.50 -9.41
C ILE A 66 -2.14 3.39 -10.89
N VAL A 67 -1.74 2.28 -11.53
CA VAL A 67 -2.01 2.03 -12.95
C VAL A 67 -3.50 2.03 -13.25
N LEU A 68 -4.32 1.37 -12.41
CA LEU A 68 -5.76 1.25 -12.62
C LEU A 68 -6.52 2.58 -12.48
N ILE A 69 -5.94 3.55 -11.78
CA ILE A 69 -6.49 4.91 -11.61
C ILE A 69 -6.03 5.82 -12.76
N ASP A 70 -4.84 5.58 -13.31
CA ASP A 70 -4.25 6.38 -14.40
C ASP A 70 -4.79 6.01 -15.79
N TYR A 71 -5.46 4.85 -15.91
CA TYR A 71 -6.25 4.44 -17.09
C TYR A 71 -7.70 4.95 -17.02
#